data_AF-A0A3A9EIE7-F1
#
_entry.id   AF-A0A3A9EIE7-F1
#
_cell.length_a   1.000
_cell.length_b   1.000
_cell.length_c   1.000
_cell.angle_alpha   90.00
_cell.angle_beta   90.00
_cell.angle_gamma   90.00
#
_symmetry.space_group_name_H-M   'P 1'
#
loop_
_entity.id
_entity.type
_entity.pdbx_description
1 polymer ?
#
loop_
_entity_poly.entity_id
_entity_poly.type
_entity_poly.pdbx_seq_one_letter_code
_entity_poly.pdbx_strand_id
1 'polypeptide(L)'
;VYPQVKWFHQHGIDTDVIVGAKTKELVILEKEMEEVAGNLYITTDDGSYGSKGMVTEVIKSLIEEKGYQYNKCVAIGPMIMMKFVSLLTKEYNLPTIVSLNPIMVDGTGMCGACRVTVGEKIKFACVDGPEFDGHLVNFDEAMKRQQMYKKEEGQKLLKDKEGDTKECRGVCGGEK
;
A
#
# COMPACT_ATOMS: atom_id res chain seq x y z
N VAL A 1 -7.12 6.96 -0.03
CA VAL A 1 -8.11 6.56 1.00
C VAL A 1 -9.07 7.70 1.31
N TYR A 2 -8.63 8.85 1.84
CA TYR A 2 -9.51 9.94 2.28
C TYR A 2 -10.64 10.33 1.28
N PRO A 3 -10.39 10.56 -0.03
CA PRO A 3 -11.47 10.92 -0.95
C PRO A 3 -12.56 9.84 -1.09
N GLN A 4 -12.18 8.55 -0.99
CA GLN A 4 -13.13 7.43 -1.06
C GLN A 4 -14.01 7.39 0.19
N VAL A 5 -13.40 7.51 1.38
CA VAL A 5 -14.14 7.54 2.65
C VAL A 5 -15.08 8.74 2.70
N LYS A 6 -14.61 9.93 2.29
CA LYS A 6 -15.45 11.13 2.18
C LYS A 6 -16.64 10.90 1.25
N TRP A 7 -16.41 10.24 0.11
CA TRP A 7 -17.49 9.91 -0.82
C TRP A 7 -18.50 8.94 -0.19
N PHE A 8 -18.04 7.88 0.50
CA PHE A 8 -18.92 6.95 1.22
C PHE A 8 -19.76 7.65 2.29
N HIS A 9 -19.13 8.49 3.12
CA HIS A 9 -19.81 9.29 4.13
C HIS A 9 -20.91 10.17 3.54
N GLN A 10 -20.63 10.88 2.44
CA GLN A 10 -21.60 11.72 1.73
C GLN A 10 -22.79 10.94 1.15
N HIS A 11 -22.65 9.63 0.98
CA HIS A 11 -23.71 8.74 0.49
C HIS A 11 -24.32 7.88 1.61
N GLY A 12 -24.03 8.19 2.89
CA GLY A 12 -24.60 7.50 4.05
C GLY A 12 -24.09 6.07 4.23
N ILE A 13 -22.88 5.77 3.74
CA ILE A 13 -22.23 4.48 3.89
C ILE A 13 -21.20 4.59 5.01
N ASP A 14 -21.47 3.94 6.15
CA ASP A 14 -20.53 3.88 7.26
C ASP A 14 -19.28 3.09 6.87
N THR A 15 -18.11 3.65 7.21
CA THR A 15 -16.81 3.03 6.89
C THR A 15 -15.88 3.07 8.09
N ASP A 16 -15.40 1.88 8.48
CA ASP A 16 -14.33 1.74 9.46
C ASP A 16 -12.99 1.93 8.74
N VAL A 17 -12.18 2.86 9.24
CA VAL A 17 -10.90 3.24 8.62
C VAL A 17 -9.76 2.86 9.55
N ILE A 18 -8.76 2.18 8.98
CA ILE A 18 -7.52 1.83 9.67
C ILE A 18 -6.38 2.61 9.03
N VAL A 19 -5.68 3.42 9.82
CA VAL A 19 -4.49 4.16 9.39
C VAL A 19 -3.27 3.58 10.09
N GLY A 20 -2.38 2.99 9.30
CA GLY A 20 -1.09 2.48 9.75
C GLY A 20 0.04 3.45 9.46
N ALA A 21 0.88 3.72 10.47
CA ALA A 21 2.10 4.51 10.32
C ALA A 21 3.28 3.81 11.02
N LYS A 22 4.52 4.16 10.69
CA LYS A 22 5.67 3.56 11.41
C LYS A 22 5.81 4.11 12.83
N THR A 23 5.57 5.40 12.99
CA THR A 23 5.70 6.17 14.22
C THR A 23 4.60 7.23 14.29
N LYS A 24 4.35 7.79 15.49
CA LYS A 24 3.38 8.86 15.73
C LYS A 24 3.56 10.07 14.81
N GLU A 25 4.80 10.46 14.54
CA GLU A 25 5.15 11.64 13.74
C GLU A 25 4.71 11.52 12.27
N LEU A 26 4.52 10.28 11.79
CA LEU A 26 4.07 10.00 10.42
C LEU A 26 2.55 9.87 10.31
N VAL A 27 1.82 9.96 11.42
CA VAL A 27 0.35 10.00 11.39
C VAL A 27 -0.09 11.38 10.90
N ILE A 28 -0.78 11.40 9.76
CA ILE A 28 -1.27 12.61 9.10
C ILE A 28 -2.75 12.46 8.79
N LEU A 29 -3.43 13.60 8.61
CA LEU A 29 -4.85 13.68 8.24
C LEU A 29 -5.79 12.96 9.23
N GLU A 30 -5.38 12.81 10.49
CA GLU A 30 -6.18 12.11 11.50
C GLU A 30 -7.52 12.80 11.74
N LYS A 31 -7.51 14.12 11.96
CA LYS A 31 -8.72 14.91 12.20
C LYS A 31 -9.65 14.90 11.00
N GLU A 32 -9.10 15.10 9.81
CA GLU A 32 -9.86 15.09 8.56
C GLU A 32 -10.48 13.71 8.31
N MET A 33 -9.78 12.63 8.66
CA MET A 33 -10.32 11.28 8.55
C MET A 33 -11.40 11.01 9.60
N GLU A 34 -11.21 11.47 10.85
CA GLU A 34 -12.20 11.33 11.93
C GLU A 34 -13.53 12.00 11.59
N GLU A 35 -13.51 13.13 10.88
CA GLU A 35 -14.72 13.83 10.43
C GLU A 35 -15.57 13.04 9.41
N VAL A 36 -14.96 12.11 8.67
CA VAL A 36 -15.63 11.37 7.58
C VAL A 36 -15.74 9.87 7.83
N ALA A 37 -14.94 9.31 8.73
CA ALA A 37 -14.97 7.89 9.07
C ALA A 37 -16.12 7.59 10.04
N GLY A 38 -16.69 6.39 9.95
CA GLY A 38 -17.60 5.87 10.99
C GLY A 38 -16.84 5.55 12.27
N ASN A 39 -15.72 4.83 12.12
CA ASN A 39 -14.73 4.62 13.18
C ASN A 39 -13.33 4.79 12.62
N LEU A 40 -12.43 5.38 13.39
CA LEU A 40 -11.03 5.55 13.03
C LEU A 40 -10.13 4.75 13.98
N TYR A 41 -9.31 3.87 13.43
CA TYR A 41 -8.32 3.09 14.15
C TYR A 41 -6.91 3.49 13.69
N ILE A 42 -6.14 4.07 14.60
CA ILE A 42 -4.73 4.39 14.35
C ILE A 42 -3.86 3.27 14.91
N THR A 43 -2.91 2.79 14.10
CA THR A 43 -1.92 1.81 14.53
C THR A 43 -0.52 2.26 14.13
N THR A 44 0.46 2.08 15.02
CA THR A 44 1.87 2.31 14.71
C THR A 44 2.75 1.07 14.92
N ASP A 45 3.72 0.88 14.02
CA ASP A 45 4.64 -0.27 14.09
C ASP A 45 5.43 -0.29 15.42
N ASP A 46 5.83 0.87 15.91
CA ASP A 46 6.59 1.04 17.16
C ASP A 46 5.72 1.10 18.44
N GLY A 47 4.39 1.28 18.29
CA GLY A 47 3.46 1.51 19.39
C GLY A 47 3.53 2.89 20.02
N SER A 48 4.16 3.86 19.38
CA SER A 48 4.22 5.26 19.86
C SER A 48 2.87 5.97 19.87
N TYR A 49 1.87 5.51 19.11
CA TYR A 49 0.53 6.09 19.09
C TYR A 49 -0.54 5.10 18.64
N GLY A 50 -1.76 5.21 19.19
CA GLY A 50 -2.84 4.26 18.91
C GLY A 50 -2.51 2.84 19.37
N SER A 51 -2.89 1.83 18.59
CA SER A 51 -2.48 0.44 18.84
C SER A 51 -1.07 0.19 18.34
N LYS A 52 -0.32 -0.65 19.04
CA LYS A 52 0.94 -1.18 18.51
C LYS A 52 0.65 -2.33 17.57
N GLY A 53 1.19 -2.28 16.34
CA GLY A 53 1.12 -3.40 15.42
C GLY A 53 0.77 -3.03 13.99
N MET A 54 0.53 -4.07 13.19
CA MET A 54 0.24 -3.93 11.77
C MET A 54 -1.26 -3.76 11.52
N VAL A 55 -1.62 -3.12 10.40
CA VAL A 55 -3.02 -2.96 9.99
C VAL A 55 -3.79 -4.29 9.87
N THR A 56 -3.09 -5.38 9.56
CA THR A 56 -3.67 -6.74 9.48
C THR A 56 -4.14 -7.25 10.83
N GLU A 57 -3.45 -6.89 11.92
CA GLU A 57 -3.84 -7.28 13.27
C GLU A 57 -5.10 -6.54 13.71
N VAL A 58 -5.21 -5.26 13.33
CA VAL A 58 -6.44 -4.48 13.55
C VAL A 58 -7.62 -5.10 12.79
N ILE A 59 -7.45 -5.45 11.51
CA ILE A 59 -8.50 -6.13 10.72
C ILE A 59 -8.96 -7.41 11.41
N LYS A 60 -8.00 -8.22 11.87
CA LYS A 60 -8.28 -9.48 12.58
C LYS A 60 -9.05 -9.25 13.87
N SER A 61 -8.64 -8.30 14.71
CA SER A 61 -9.36 -7.94 15.95
C SER A 61 -10.78 -7.47 15.67
N LEU A 62 -10.99 -6.65 14.63
CA LEU A 62 -12.34 -6.18 14.27
C LEU A 62 -13.27 -7.33 13.87
N ILE A 63 -12.77 -8.32 13.14
CA ILE A 63 -13.58 -9.46 12.67
C ILE A 63 -13.76 -10.51 13.78
N GLU A 64 -12.67 -10.94 14.42
CA GLU A 64 -12.69 -12.09 15.34
C GLU A 64 -13.08 -11.70 16.77
N GLU A 65 -12.53 -10.60 17.29
CA GLU A 65 -12.73 -10.21 18.70
C GLU A 65 -13.98 -9.36 18.87
N LYS A 66 -14.17 -8.37 17.97
CA LYS A 66 -15.36 -7.50 18.01
C LYS A 66 -16.56 -8.08 17.27
N GLY A 67 -16.37 -9.13 16.46
CA GLY A 67 -17.44 -9.80 15.74
C GLY A 67 -18.05 -8.98 14.60
N TYR A 68 -17.37 -7.94 14.11
CA TYR A 68 -17.88 -7.14 13.01
C TYR A 68 -17.89 -7.93 11.69
N GLN A 69 -18.91 -7.67 10.88
CA GLN A 69 -19.06 -8.24 9.55
C GLN A 69 -18.92 -7.13 8.52
N TYR A 70 -18.01 -7.32 7.57
CA TYR A 70 -17.74 -6.34 6.52
C TYR A 70 -18.13 -6.92 5.16
N ASN A 71 -18.61 -6.07 4.26
CA ASN A 71 -18.96 -6.48 2.89
C ASN A 71 -17.82 -6.27 1.90
N LYS A 72 -16.90 -5.33 2.19
CA LYS A 72 -15.83 -4.95 1.29
C LYS A 72 -14.65 -4.38 2.06
N CYS A 73 -13.44 -4.71 1.63
CA CYS A 73 -12.21 -4.11 2.10
C CYS A 73 -11.57 -3.30 0.96
N VAL A 74 -10.99 -2.15 1.30
CA VAL A 74 -10.16 -1.37 0.37
C VAL A 74 -8.81 -1.13 1.05
N ALA A 75 -7.74 -1.60 0.41
CA ALA A 75 -6.38 -1.46 0.92
C ALA A 75 -5.51 -0.63 -0.02
N ILE A 76 -4.93 0.44 0.52
CA ILE A 76 -4.07 1.36 -0.22
C ILE A 76 -2.85 1.66 0.64
N GLY A 77 -1.66 1.32 0.14
CA GLY A 77 -0.41 1.54 0.87
C GLY A 77 0.77 0.85 0.19
N PRO A 78 1.83 0.51 0.93
CA PRO A 78 2.95 -0.26 0.40
C PRO A 78 2.49 -1.59 -0.18
N MET A 79 3.11 -2.05 -1.27
CA MET A 79 2.75 -3.33 -1.92
C MET A 79 2.73 -4.51 -0.95
N ILE A 80 3.68 -4.55 -0.03
CA ILE A 80 3.77 -5.62 0.97
C ILE A 80 2.58 -5.60 1.94
N MET A 81 2.11 -4.42 2.33
CA MET A 81 0.92 -4.25 3.17
C MET A 81 -0.32 -4.72 2.41
N MET A 82 -0.49 -4.28 1.15
CA MET A 82 -1.62 -4.69 0.32
C MET A 82 -1.63 -6.21 0.07
N LYS A 83 -0.46 -6.84 -0.10
CA LYS A 83 -0.31 -8.30 -0.20
C LYS A 83 -0.85 -9.00 1.05
N PHE A 84 -0.39 -8.62 2.24
CA PHE A 84 -0.80 -9.27 3.48
C PHE A 84 -2.26 -9.01 3.84
N VAL A 85 -2.79 -7.81 3.56
CA VAL A 85 -4.22 -7.54 3.71
C VAL A 85 -5.04 -8.41 2.74
N SER A 86 -4.61 -8.55 1.49
CA SER A 86 -5.30 -9.40 0.51
C SER A 86 -5.29 -10.88 0.90
N LEU A 87 -4.18 -11.38 1.44
CA LEU A 87 -4.09 -12.75 1.94
C LEU A 87 -5.02 -12.96 3.15
N LEU A 88 -4.94 -12.07 4.15
CA LEU A 88 -5.77 -12.15 5.36
C LEU A 88 -7.26 -12.10 5.02
N THR A 89 -7.68 -11.12 4.23
CA THR A 89 -9.11 -10.93 3.88
C THR A 89 -9.66 -12.08 3.04
N LYS A 90 -8.81 -12.80 2.30
CA LYS A 90 -9.20 -14.01 1.58
C LYS A 90 -9.60 -15.13 2.53
N GLU A 91 -8.96 -15.25 3.69
CA GLU A 91 -9.32 -16.24 4.73
C GLU A 91 -10.74 -16.00 5.27
N TYR A 92 -11.17 -14.74 5.30
CA TYR A 92 -12.52 -14.34 5.73
C TYR A 92 -13.55 -14.24 4.58
N ASN A 93 -13.18 -14.63 3.36
CA ASN A 93 -13.99 -14.42 2.15
C ASN A 93 -14.48 -12.97 1.98
N LEU A 94 -13.69 -11.99 2.45
CA LEU A 94 -14.00 -10.57 2.36
C LEU A 94 -13.45 -10.02 1.03
N PRO A 95 -14.30 -9.57 0.09
CA PRO A 95 -13.84 -9.01 -1.17
C PRO A 95 -12.94 -7.79 -0.94
N THR A 96 -11.74 -7.82 -1.50
CA THR A 96 -10.71 -6.80 -1.23
C THR A 96 -10.27 -6.12 -2.52
N ILE A 97 -10.41 -4.81 -2.56
CA ILE A 97 -9.85 -3.97 -3.61
C ILE A 97 -8.50 -3.43 -3.15
N VAL A 98 -7.49 -3.47 -4.03
CA VAL A 98 -6.19 -2.87 -3.82
C VAL A 98 -5.91 -1.81 -4.88
N SER A 99 -5.38 -0.66 -4.47
CA SER A 99 -4.90 0.37 -5.40
C SER A 99 -3.40 0.20 -5.62
N LEU A 100 -3.03 -0.43 -6.73
CA LEU A 100 -1.63 -0.75 -7.02
C LEU A 100 -0.81 0.50 -7.37
N ASN A 101 0.47 0.48 -7.01
CA ASN A 101 1.42 1.55 -7.29
C ASN A 101 2.64 1.06 -8.11
N PRO A 102 2.45 0.46 -9.31
CA PRO A 102 3.57 0.05 -10.16
C PRO A 102 4.28 1.27 -10.75
N ILE A 103 5.44 1.04 -11.36
CA ILE A 103 6.17 2.08 -12.11
C ILE A 103 5.31 2.59 -13.26
N MET A 104 5.16 3.90 -13.38
CA MET A 104 4.44 4.57 -14.47
C MET A 104 5.38 5.52 -15.21
N VAL A 105 5.18 5.66 -16.53
CA VAL A 105 5.95 6.59 -17.38
C VAL A 105 5.01 7.54 -18.10
N ASP A 106 4.20 7.00 -19.01
CA ASP A 106 3.23 7.77 -19.81
C ASP A 106 1.91 8.02 -19.07
N GLY A 107 1.41 7.01 -18.34
CA GLY A 107 0.13 7.09 -17.63
C GLY A 107 -1.11 7.00 -18.53
N THR A 108 -0.95 6.75 -19.84
CA THR A 108 -2.04 6.73 -20.82
C THR A 108 -2.20 5.39 -21.55
N GLY A 109 -1.37 4.39 -21.23
CA GLY A 109 -1.53 3.01 -21.70
C GLY A 109 -0.74 2.66 -22.95
N MET A 110 0.15 3.54 -23.40
CA MET A 110 0.98 3.38 -24.59
C MET A 110 2.26 2.57 -24.32
N CYS A 111 2.85 2.66 -23.13
CA CYS A 111 4.17 2.07 -22.88
C CYS A 111 4.17 0.70 -22.16
N GLY A 112 3.12 0.39 -21.39
CA GLY A 112 3.05 -0.85 -20.60
C GLY A 112 4.02 -0.95 -19.41
N ALA A 113 4.66 0.16 -18.99
CA ALA A 113 5.52 0.19 -17.80
C ALA A 113 4.75 -0.23 -16.53
N CYS A 114 3.49 0.20 -16.43
CA CYS A 114 2.61 -0.07 -15.30
C CYS A 114 1.90 -1.44 -15.37
N ARG A 115 2.39 -2.36 -16.21
CA ARG A 115 1.78 -3.69 -16.34
C ARG A 115 1.83 -4.46 -15.03
N VAL A 116 0.75 -5.17 -14.75
CA VAL A 116 0.54 -6.06 -13.62
C VAL A 116 -0.23 -7.30 -14.10
N THR A 117 0.06 -8.45 -13.52
CA THR A 117 -0.70 -9.68 -13.77
C THR A 117 -1.83 -9.78 -12.75
N VAL A 118 -3.07 -9.83 -13.24
CA VAL A 118 -4.29 -9.96 -12.43
C VAL A 118 -5.07 -11.19 -12.93
N GLY A 119 -5.15 -12.22 -12.11
CA GLY A 119 -5.59 -13.54 -12.52
C GLY A 119 -4.66 -14.10 -13.59
N GLU A 120 -5.23 -14.48 -14.74
CA GLU A 120 -4.48 -14.99 -15.89
C GLU A 120 -4.22 -13.93 -16.98
N LYS A 121 -4.51 -12.66 -16.70
CA LYS A 121 -4.44 -11.57 -17.69
C LYS A 121 -3.42 -10.52 -17.28
N ILE A 122 -2.68 -10.03 -18.27
CA ILE A 122 -1.85 -8.83 -18.13
C ILE A 122 -2.76 -7.60 -18.26
N LYS A 123 -2.63 -6.68 -17.31
CA LYS A 123 -3.40 -5.44 -17.19
C LYS A 123 -2.48 -4.25 -16.99
N PHE A 124 -2.87 -3.08 -17.46
CA PHE A 124 -2.10 -1.85 -17.32
C PHE A 124 -2.72 -0.96 -16.25
N ALA A 125 -2.03 -0.77 -15.12
CA ALA A 125 -2.62 -0.08 -13.97
C ALA A 125 -3.09 1.35 -14.25
N CYS A 126 -2.52 2.06 -15.23
CA CYS A 126 -2.94 3.42 -15.55
C CYS A 126 -4.27 3.52 -16.33
N VAL A 127 -4.68 2.46 -17.03
CA VAL A 127 -5.89 2.47 -17.88
C VAL A 127 -6.92 1.42 -17.46
N ASP A 128 -6.47 0.23 -17.05
CA ASP A 128 -7.34 -0.83 -16.54
C ASP A 128 -7.60 -0.71 -15.02
N GLY A 129 -6.82 0.10 -14.31
CA GLY A 129 -6.85 0.21 -12.85
C GLY A 129 -6.94 1.67 -12.37
N PRO A 130 -6.18 2.08 -11.34
CA PRO A 130 -5.15 1.33 -10.60
C PRO A 130 -5.73 0.36 -9.55
N GLU A 131 -7.05 0.35 -9.40
CA GLU A 131 -7.78 -0.50 -8.46
C GLU A 131 -8.11 -1.86 -9.06
N PHE A 132 -7.68 -2.92 -8.40
CA PHE A 132 -7.91 -4.30 -8.83
C PHE A 132 -8.39 -5.18 -7.67
N ASP A 133 -8.92 -6.35 -8.00
CA ASP A 133 -9.19 -7.39 -7.01
C ASP A 133 -7.88 -7.91 -6.41
N GLY A 134 -7.65 -7.60 -5.13
CA GLY A 134 -6.45 -7.96 -4.40
C GLY A 134 -6.22 -9.47 -4.31
N HIS A 135 -7.27 -10.29 -4.42
CA HIS A 135 -7.14 -11.75 -4.37
C HIS A 135 -6.60 -12.35 -5.67
N LEU A 136 -6.62 -11.58 -6.76
CA LEU A 136 -6.17 -11.99 -8.09
C LEU A 136 -4.82 -11.38 -8.49
N VAL A 137 -4.30 -10.39 -7.75
CA VAL A 137 -3.04 -9.71 -8.10
C VAL A 137 -1.83 -10.60 -7.83
N ASN A 138 -0.92 -10.70 -8.81
CA ASN A 138 0.41 -11.26 -8.59
C ASN A 138 1.34 -10.24 -7.91
N PHE A 139 1.30 -10.19 -6.58
CA PHE A 139 2.11 -9.26 -5.79
C PHE A 139 3.61 -9.52 -5.91
N ASP A 140 4.06 -10.77 -6.08
CA ASP A 140 5.49 -11.09 -6.13
C ASP A 140 6.12 -10.59 -7.43
N GLU A 141 5.42 -10.72 -8.56
CA GLU A 141 5.83 -10.09 -9.81
C GLU A 141 5.87 -8.56 -9.66
N ALA A 142 4.78 -7.96 -9.17
CA ALA A 142 4.66 -6.51 -9.10
C ALA A 142 5.69 -5.88 -8.14
N MET A 143 6.00 -6.52 -7.00
CA MET A 143 7.06 -6.08 -6.09
C MET A 143 8.46 -6.21 -6.71
N LYS A 144 8.75 -7.29 -7.45
CA LYS A 144 10.02 -7.40 -8.18
C LYS A 144 10.17 -6.27 -9.21
N ARG A 145 9.08 -5.94 -9.91
CA ARG A 145 9.06 -4.84 -10.89
C ARG A 145 9.32 -3.49 -10.22
N GLN A 146 8.77 -3.22 -9.05
CA GLN A 146 9.04 -1.98 -8.30
C GLN A 146 10.52 -1.78 -7.95
N GLN A 147 11.30 -2.85 -7.82
CA GLN A 147 12.72 -2.76 -7.48
C GLN A 147 13.63 -2.60 -8.70
N MET A 148 13.08 -2.53 -9.91
CA MET A 148 13.84 -2.52 -11.17
C MET A 148 14.89 -1.40 -11.22
N TYR A 149 14.56 -0.20 -10.75
CA TYR A 149 15.44 0.97 -10.81
C TYR A 149 16.11 1.30 -9.47
N LYS A 150 16.07 0.39 -8.50
CA LYS A 150 16.58 0.64 -7.14
C LYS A 150 18.08 0.99 -7.14
N LYS A 151 18.85 0.45 -8.09
CA LYS A 151 20.28 0.76 -8.23
C LYS A 151 20.48 2.19 -8.70
N GLU A 152 19.79 2.58 -9.76
CA GLU A 152 19.87 3.91 -10.36
C GLU A 152 19.36 5.00 -9.39
N GLU A 153 18.23 4.73 -8.72
CA GLU A 153 17.69 5.58 -7.66
C GLU A 153 18.69 5.75 -6.52
N GLY A 154 19.29 4.64 -6.06
CA GLY A 154 20.30 4.65 -5.00
C GLY A 154 21.57 5.41 -5.38
N GLN A 155 22.08 5.20 -6.60
CA GLN A 155 23.24 5.93 -7.11
C GLN A 155 22.98 7.43 -7.22
N LYS A 156 21.78 7.81 -7.69
CA LYS A 156 21.38 9.22 -7.76
C LYS A 156 21.26 9.84 -6.37
N LEU A 157 20.63 9.13 -5.43
CA LEU A 157 20.52 9.54 -4.03
C LEU A 157 21.89 9.75 -3.37
N LEU A 158 22.86 8.87 -3.63
CA LEU A 158 24.23 9.02 -3.13
C LEU A 158 24.91 10.23 -3.75
N LYS A 159 24.81 10.40 -5.08
CA LYS A 159 25.36 11.56 -5.78
C LYS A 159 24.78 12.87 -5.24
N ASP A 160 23.48 12.92 -4.97
CA ASP A 160 22.80 14.12 -4.44
C ASP A 160 23.24 14.44 -3.00
N LYS A 161 23.60 13.43 -2.20
CA LYS A 161 24.04 13.60 -0.79
C LYS A 161 25.53 13.89 -0.65
N GLU A 162 26.36 13.23 -1.45
CA GLU A 162 27.82 13.29 -1.36
C GLU A 162 28.43 14.34 -2.31
N GLY A 163 27.65 14.85 -3.27
CA GLY A 163 28.14 15.77 -4.31
C GLY A 163 29.02 15.06 -5.34
N ASP A 164 29.85 15.83 -6.07
CA ASP A 164 30.83 15.28 -7.03
C ASP A 164 32.13 14.79 -6.33
N THR A 165 32.01 14.08 -5.20
CA THR A 165 33.17 13.34 -4.66
C THR A 165 33.48 12.17 -5.58
N LYS A 166 34.49 12.38 -6.41
CA LYS A 166 34.96 11.52 -7.50
C LYS A 166 35.21 10.05 -7.13
N GLU A 167 34.92 9.21 -8.12
CA GLU A 167 35.57 7.93 -8.42
C GLU A 167 35.60 6.88 -7.27
N CYS A 168 34.51 6.15 -7.09
CA CYS A 168 34.65 4.78 -6.64
C CYS A 168 35.09 3.92 -7.85
N ARG A 169 36.39 3.91 -8.15
CA ARG A 169 36.99 2.88 -9.01
C ARG A 169 36.82 1.56 -8.26
N GLY A 170 35.91 0.74 -8.77
CA GLY A 170 35.29 -0.33 -8.01
C GLY A 170 36.27 -1.23 -7.29
N VAL A 171 36.06 -1.39 -5.98
CA VAL A 171 35.98 -2.67 -5.27
C VAL A 171 35.14 -2.41 -4.01
N CYS A 172 33.89 -2.82 -4.01
CA CYS A 172 33.14 -3.02 -2.76
C CYS A 172 32.23 -4.25 -2.91
N GLY A 173 32.84 -5.36 -3.32
CA GLY A 173 32.44 -6.67 -2.80
C GLY A 173 32.94 -6.76 -1.36
N GLY A 174 32.03 -6.81 -0.39
CA GLY A 174 32.37 -7.20 0.97
C GLY A 174 32.57 -8.71 1.00
N GLU A 175 33.82 -9.14 1.16
CA GLU A 175 34.12 -10.44 1.76
C GLU A 175 33.95 -10.35 3.28
N LYS A 176 33.37 -11.42 3.82
CA LYS A 176 33.07 -11.78 5.23
C LYS A 176 31.69 -11.37 5.75
#